data_AF-A0A2Z2MJN5-F1
#
_entry.id   AF-A0A2Z2MJN5-F1
#
_cell.length_a   1.000
_cell.length_b   1.000
_cell.length_c   1.000
_cell.angle_alpha   90.00
_cell.angle_beta   90.00
_cell.angle_gamma   90.00
#
_symmetry.space_group_name_H-M   'P 1'
#
loop_
_entity.id
_entity.type
_entity.pdbx_description
1 polymer ?
#
loop_
_entity_poly.entity_id
_entity_poly.type
_entity_poly.pdbx_seq_one_letter_code
_entity_poly.pdbx_strand_id
1 'polypeptide(L)'
;MRLEISLSKEKFKSLKGRDVEALIEGNLSRVEETLKAEREDLLRERVSKLEEKLREMEGEIEELREFYEKALRDKEFMMGERDRLRKENEELRKAVEERKRELEKVHGS
;
A
#
# COMPACT_ATOMS: atom_id res chain seq x y z
N MET A 1 -19.86 -19.29 -35.58
CA MET A 1 -19.33 -17.91 -35.65
C MET A 1 -18.69 -17.75 -37.03
N ARG A 2 -19.15 -16.82 -37.87
CA ARG A 2 -18.54 -16.56 -39.19
C ARG A 2 -17.43 -15.54 -39.01
N LEU A 3 -16.24 -15.85 -39.51
CA LEU A 3 -15.09 -14.94 -39.52
C LEU A 3 -15.10 -14.18 -40.84
N GLU A 4 -15.34 -12.87 -40.80
CA GLU A 4 -15.29 -11.99 -41.97
C GLU A 4 -14.00 -11.19 -41.96
N ILE A 5 -13.21 -11.29 -43.03
CA ILE A 5 -11.98 -10.52 -43.22
C ILE A 5 -12.29 -9.40 -44.21
N SER A 6 -12.26 -8.16 -43.73
CA SER A 6 -12.44 -6.97 -44.57
C SER A 6 -11.08 -6.45 -45.07
N LEU A 7 -11.01 -6.17 -46.38
CA LEU A 7 -9.79 -5.73 -47.04
C LEU A 7 -10.09 -4.52 -47.91
N SER A 8 -9.09 -3.66 -48.12
CA SER A 8 -9.21 -2.58 -49.09
C SER A 8 -9.36 -3.14 -50.51
N LYS A 9 -10.04 -2.38 -51.37
CA LYS A 9 -10.29 -2.77 -52.78
C LYS A 9 -8.99 -3.11 -53.53
N GLU A 10 -7.90 -2.44 -53.18
CA GLU A 10 -6.56 -2.67 -53.76
C GLU A 10 -5.96 -3.99 -53.30
N LYS A 11 -5.99 -4.29 -51.98
CA LYS A 11 -5.52 -5.58 -51.46
C LYS A 11 -6.35 -6.74 -52.00
N PHE A 12 -7.67 -6.58 -52.09
CA PHE A 12 -8.55 -7.60 -52.66
C PHE A 12 -8.19 -7.89 -54.13
N LYS A 13 -7.94 -6.85 -54.94
CA LYS A 13 -7.49 -7.02 -56.33
C LYS A 13 -6.15 -7.76 -56.41
N SER A 14 -5.21 -7.49 -55.48
CA SER A 14 -3.90 -8.16 -55.45
C SER A 14 -3.95 -9.65 -55.12
N LEU A 15 -5.05 -10.10 -54.50
CA LEU A 15 -5.30 -11.50 -54.12
C LEU A 15 -6.05 -12.28 -55.22
N LYS A 16 -6.55 -11.59 -56.26
CA LYS A 16 -7.35 -12.20 -57.31
C LYS A 16 -6.49 -13.20 -58.12
N GLY A 17 -6.92 -14.46 -58.19
CA GLY A 17 -6.18 -15.54 -58.86
C GLY A 17 -5.08 -16.19 -58.01
N ARG A 18 -4.96 -15.84 -56.73
CA ARG A 18 -4.11 -16.54 -55.77
C ARG A 18 -4.94 -17.47 -54.90
N ASP A 19 -4.32 -18.53 -54.41
CA ASP A 19 -4.90 -19.38 -53.37
C ASP A 19 -4.81 -18.66 -52.02
N VAL A 20 -5.94 -18.11 -51.58
CA VAL A 20 -6.04 -17.36 -50.33
C VAL A 20 -5.94 -18.30 -49.13
N GLU A 21 -6.41 -19.54 -49.26
CA GLU A 21 -6.42 -20.53 -48.17
C GLU A 21 -4.98 -20.96 -47.85
N ALA A 22 -4.20 -21.30 -48.89
CA ALA A 22 -2.77 -21.60 -48.74
C ALA A 22 -1.96 -20.40 -48.21
N LEU A 23 -2.34 -19.17 -48.55
CA LEU A 23 -1.71 -17.96 -48.00
C LEU A 23 -2.00 -17.77 -46.51
N ILE A 24 -3.22 -18.08 -46.06
CA ILE A 24 -3.59 -18.01 -44.65
C ILE A 24 -2.86 -19.11 -43.86
N GLU A 25 -2.90 -20.36 -44.35
CA GLU A 25 -2.17 -21.48 -43.73
C GLU A 25 -0.68 -21.23 -43.64
N GLY A 26 -0.06 -20.70 -44.70
CA GLY A 26 1.37 -20.39 -44.72
C GLY A 26 1.79 -19.26 -43.77
N ASN A 27 0.86 -18.44 -43.27
CA ASN A 27 1.15 -17.34 -42.35
C ASN A 27 0.62 -17.57 -40.92
N LEU A 28 -0.18 -18.61 -40.69
CA LEU A 28 -0.80 -18.90 -39.39
C LEU A 28 0.24 -19.01 -38.26
N SER A 29 1.36 -19.69 -38.50
CA SER A 29 2.44 -19.84 -37.52
C SER A 29 3.06 -18.50 -37.12
N ARG A 30 3.28 -17.60 -38.08
CA ARG A 30 3.84 -16.26 -37.82
C ARG A 30 2.89 -15.39 -37.01
N VAL A 31 1.58 -15.49 -37.28
CA VAL A 31 0.56 -14.79 -36.51
C VAL A 31 0.51 -15.34 -35.09
N GLU A 32 0.57 -16.66 -34.90
CA GLU A 32 0.66 -17.26 -33.56
C GLU A 32 1.90 -16.80 -32.78
N GLU A 33 3.07 -16.75 -33.43
CA GLU A 33 4.30 -16.25 -32.81
C GLU A 33 4.14 -14.78 -32.39
N THR A 34 3.56 -13.95 -33.26
CA THR A 34 3.30 -12.54 -32.97
C THR A 34 2.37 -12.39 -31.76
N LEU A 35 1.26 -13.14 -31.74
CA LEU A 35 0.30 -13.10 -30.62
C LEU A 35 0.92 -13.61 -29.31
N LYS A 36 1.80 -14.61 -29.37
CA LYS A 36 2.54 -15.09 -28.19
C LYS A 36 3.47 -14.01 -27.64
N ALA A 37 4.21 -13.33 -28.51
CA ALA A 37 5.10 -12.24 -28.13
C ALA A 37 4.31 -11.07 -27.51
N GLU A 38 3.23 -10.62 -28.15
CA GLU A 38 2.37 -9.55 -27.62
C GLU A 38 1.78 -9.92 -26.26
N ARG A 39 1.36 -11.18 -26.09
CA ARG A 39 0.86 -11.67 -24.80
C ARG A 39 1.96 -11.68 -23.74
N GLU A 40 3.16 -12.09 -24.09
CA GLU A 40 4.29 -12.11 -23.17
C GLU A 40 4.66 -10.70 -22.71
N ASP A 41 4.72 -9.74 -23.63
CA ASP A 41 5.01 -8.34 -23.31
C ASP A 41 3.94 -7.74 -22.39
N LEU A 42 2.66 -7.99 -22.69
CA LEU A 42 1.56 -7.55 -21.83
C LEU A 42 1.66 -8.15 -20.42
N LEU A 43 2.03 -9.43 -20.31
CA LEU A 43 2.19 -10.09 -19.01
C LEU A 43 3.38 -9.52 -18.25
N ARG A 44 4.51 -9.28 -18.92
CA ARG A 44 5.70 -8.67 -18.31
C ARG A 44 5.39 -7.28 -17.76
N GLU A 45 4.68 -6.45 -18.52
CA GLU A 45 4.26 -5.13 -18.07
C GLU A 45 3.37 -5.21 -16.82
N ARG A 46 2.41 -6.15 -16.79
CA ARG A 46 1.55 -6.38 -15.63
C ARG A 46 2.34 -6.84 -14.40
N VAL A 47 3.28 -7.77 -14.59
CA VAL A 47 4.15 -8.26 -13.51
C VAL A 47 4.96 -7.10 -12.93
N SER A 48 5.59 -6.28 -13.79
CA SER A 48 6.38 -5.12 -13.35
C SER A 48 5.56 -4.14 -12.51
N LYS A 49 4.32 -3.83 -12.92
CA LYS A 49 3.42 -2.94 -12.17
C LYS A 49 3.00 -3.53 -10.82
N LEU A 50 2.77 -4.84 -10.77
CA LEU A 50 2.42 -5.52 -9.52
C LEU A 50 3.60 -5.57 -8.55
N GLU A 51 4.82 -5.81 -9.05
CA GLU A 51 6.03 -5.79 -8.23
C GLU A 51 6.33 -4.39 -7.67
N GLU A 52 6.15 -3.34 -8.47
CA GLU A 52 6.28 -1.96 -8.01
C GLU A 52 5.30 -1.65 -6.88
N LYS A 53 4.02 -1.98 -7.09
CA LYS A 53 2.99 -1.78 -6.07
C LYS A 53 3.24 -2.60 -4.79
N LEU A 54 3.77 -3.82 -4.93
CA LEU A 54 4.13 -4.64 -3.77
C LEU A 54 5.23 -3.96 -2.95
N ARG A 55 6.28 -3.45 -3.61
CA ARG A 55 7.37 -2.71 -2.95
C ARG A 55 6.88 -1.45 -2.23
N GLU A 56 5.96 -0.71 -2.85
CA GLU A 56 5.34 0.47 -2.22
C GLU A 56 4.59 0.07 -0.94
N MET A 57 3.74 -0.96 -1.02
CA MET A 57 2.97 -1.45 0.13
C MET A 57 3.87 -1.97 1.25
N GLU A 58 4.97 -2.66 0.91
CA GLU A 58 5.95 -3.11 1.89
C GLU A 58 6.62 -1.93 2.61
N GLY A 59 6.94 -0.85 1.89
CA GLY A 59 7.45 0.39 2.47
C GLY A 59 6.46 1.06 3.42
N GLU A 60 5.21 1.22 2.99
CA GLU A 60 4.14 1.81 3.83
C GLU A 60 3.92 1.00 5.12
N ILE A 61 4.00 -0.33 5.04
CA ILE A 61 3.87 -1.21 6.22
C ILE A 61 5.02 -0.98 7.19
N GLU A 62 6.25 -0.83 6.70
CA GLU A 62 7.41 -0.61 7.55
C GLU A 62 7.34 0.76 8.23
N GLU A 63 6.97 1.82 7.51
CA GLU A 63 6.73 3.15 8.09
C GLU A 63 5.65 3.11 9.18
N LEU A 64 4.55 2.38 8.94
CA LEU A 64 3.48 2.23 9.90
C LEU A 64 3.93 1.49 11.16
N ARG A 65 4.79 0.47 11.02
CA ARG A 65 5.38 -0.25 12.15
C ARG A 65 6.25 0.66 12.99
N GLU A 66 7.13 1.44 12.37
CA GLU A 66 7.98 2.40 13.09
C GLU A 66 7.15 3.45 13.83
N PHE A 67 6.12 3.98 13.17
CA PHE A 67 5.19 4.92 13.79
C PHE A 67 4.50 4.31 15.01
N TYR A 68 4.00 3.08 14.89
CA TYR A 68 3.32 2.39 15.97
C TYR A 68 4.26 2.13 17.16
N GLU A 69 5.50 1.73 16.90
CA GLU A 69 6.51 1.51 17.94
C GLU A 69 6.90 2.81 18.66
N LYS A 70 7.00 3.93 17.93
CA LYS A 70 7.21 5.26 18.54
C LYS A 70 6.02 5.65 19.42
N ALA A 71 4.80 5.50 18.90
CA ALA A 71 3.59 5.82 19.66
C ALA A 71 3.44 4.97 20.94
N LEU A 72 3.85 3.70 20.90
CA LEU A 72 3.90 2.82 22.08
C LEU A 72 4.87 3.34 23.13
N ARG A 73 6.10 3.69 22.73
CA ARG A 73 7.11 4.26 23.64
C ARG A 73 6.63 5.57 24.28
N ASP A 74 6.06 6.45 23.48
CA ASP A 74 5.52 7.72 23.96
C ASP A 74 4.38 7.50 24.96
N LYS A 75 3.49 6.54 24.68
CA LYS A 75 2.41 6.17 25.60
C LYS A 75 2.95 5.67 26.94
N GLU A 76 3.92 4.77 26.92
CA GLU A 76 4.55 4.22 28.12
C GLU A 76 5.22 5.33 28.95
N PHE A 77 5.96 6.22 28.28
CA PHE A 77 6.58 7.38 28.91
C PHE A 77 5.55 8.28 29.59
N MET A 78 4.48 8.66 28.87
CA MET A 78 3.41 9.50 29.40
C MET A 78 2.66 8.85 30.57
N MET A 79 2.48 7.52 30.54
CA MET A 79 1.89 6.79 31.66
C MET A 79 2.80 6.84 32.90
N GLY A 80 4.11 6.68 32.73
CA GLY A 80 5.08 6.79 33.81
C GLY A 80 5.09 8.19 34.45
N GLU A 81 5.11 9.24 33.64
CA GLU A 81 5.07 10.62 34.12
C GLU A 81 3.75 10.95 34.83
N ARG A 82 2.61 10.48 34.31
CA ARG A 82 1.31 10.64 34.98
C ARG A 82 1.32 10.00 36.37
N ASP A 83 1.89 8.81 36.50
CA ASP A 83 1.90 8.09 37.78
C ASP A 83 2.87 8.74 38.78
N ARG A 84 4.00 9.30 38.31
CA ARG A 84 4.89 10.15 39.12
C ARG A 84 4.16 11.39 39.64
N LEU A 85 3.50 12.13 38.75
CA LEU A 85 2.76 13.34 39.11
C LEU A 85 1.60 13.06 40.08
N ARG A 86 0.96 11.88 39.98
CA ARG A 86 -0.07 11.45 40.93
C ARG A 86 0.50 11.29 42.34
N LYS A 87 1.63 10.60 42.48
CA LYS A 87 2.30 10.42 43.78
C LYS A 87 2.72 11.75 44.39
N GLU A 88 3.35 12.60 43.59
CA GLU A 88 3.77 13.93 44.04
C GLU A 88 2.58 14.79 44.47
N ASN A 89 1.46 14.75 43.74
CA ASN A 89 0.23 15.45 44.15
C ASN A 89 -0.32 14.93 45.49
N GLU A 90 -0.32 13.61 45.71
CA GLU A 90 -0.78 13.02 46.96
C GLU A 90 0.10 13.45 48.15
N GLU A 91 1.42 13.48 47.96
CA GLU A 91 2.38 13.95 48.97
C GLU A 91 2.18 15.44 49.29
N LEU A 92 2.07 16.27 48.27
CA LEU A 92 1.81 17.71 48.43
C LEU A 92 0.48 17.97 49.13
N ARG A 93 -0.59 17.23 48.79
CA ARG A 93 -1.89 17.33 49.47
C ARG A 93 -1.79 17.00 50.95
N LYS A 94 -1.08 15.93 51.31
CA LYS A 94 -0.83 15.57 52.72
C LYS A 94 -0.07 16.68 53.45
N ALA A 95 1.00 17.19 52.87
CA ALA A 95 1.79 18.27 53.45
C ALA A 95 0.96 19.56 53.65
N VAL A 96 0.10 19.90 52.70
CA VAL A 96 -0.80 21.05 52.81
C VAL A 96 -1.85 20.84 53.92
N GLU A 97 -2.43 19.65 54.03
CA GLU A 97 -3.38 19.35 55.11
C GLU A 97 -2.72 19.41 56.50
N GLU A 98 -1.51 18.87 56.64
CA GLU A 98 -0.74 18.97 57.88
C GLU A 98 -0.46 20.42 58.26
N ARG A 99 0.02 21.23 57.30
CA ARG A 99 0.25 22.67 57.53
C ARG A 99 -1.02 23.43 57.91
N LYS A 100 -2.17 23.10 57.30
CA LYS A 100 -3.46 23.69 57.70
C LYS A 100 -3.80 23.34 59.14
N ARG A 101 -3.67 22.07 59.54
CA ARG A 101 -3.91 21.62 60.93
C ARG A 101 -2.97 22.28 61.93
N GLU A 102 -1.70 22.48 61.57
CA GLU A 102 -0.74 23.21 62.40
C GLU A 102 -1.15 24.68 62.58
N LEU A 103 -1.53 25.37 61.50
CA LEU A 103 -1.96 26.77 61.56
C LEU A 103 -3.26 26.95 62.35
N GLU A 104 -4.22 26.05 62.22
CA GLU A 104 -5.46 26.03 63.02
C GLU A 104 -5.18 25.85 64.51
N LYS A 105 -4.17 25.04 64.88
CA LYS A 105 -3.74 24.89 66.27
C LYS A 105 -3.02 26.13 66.83
N VAL A 106 -2.28 26.85 66.00
CA VAL A 106 -1.50 28.03 66.42
C VAL A 106 -2.38 29.30 66.49
N HIS A 107 -3.35 29.47 65.60
CA HIS A 107 -4.23 30.65 65.57
C HIS A 107 -5.63 30.43 66.20
N GLY A 108 -5.91 29.22 66.68
CA GLY A 108 -7.15 28.89 67.40
C GLY A 108 -7.10 29.07 68.93
N SER A 109 -6.05 29.71 69.46
CA SER A 109 -5.95 30.17 70.87
C SER A 109 -6.20 31.66 70.98
#